data_AF-A0AA94LKF8-F1
#
_entry.id   AF-A0AA94LKF8-F1
#
_cell.length_a   1.000
_cell.length_b   1.000
_cell.length_c   1.000
_cell.angle_alpha   90.00
_cell.angle_beta   90.00
_cell.angle_gamma   90.00
#
_symmetry.space_group_name_H-M   'P 1'
#
loop_
_entity.id
_entity.type
_entity.pdbx_description
1 polymer ?
#
loop_
_entity_poly.entity_id
_entity_poly.type
_entity_poly.pdbx_seq_one_letter_code
_entity_poly.pdbx_strand_id
1 'polypeptide(L)'
;MSNKLEKVIEWCIFQSRWLQVPVYLGMCVVMGMYSYVFCKDVIHSLINIETFTEETMLMLAIGIVDVSMVLNLIIVCVIGGYWSFVSRLEIIEKDKDSNQFSYLGKINPNALKHKLMISLISISAVHLLETFVAENIDTQHTIMQISIHIVFVLSALGITYMDKIGETQH
;
A
#
# COMPACT_ATOMS: atom_id res chain seq x y z
N MET A 1 30.05 20.70 17.73
CA MET A 1 28.93 21.40 17.06
C MET A 1 28.05 20.48 16.20
N SER A 2 28.50 19.26 15.82
CA SER A 2 27.72 18.29 15.00
C SER A 2 26.39 17.82 15.61
N ASN A 3 26.30 17.69 16.94
CA ASN A 3 25.14 17.07 17.60
C ASN A 3 23.81 17.85 17.55
N LYS A 4 23.81 19.15 17.19
CA LYS A 4 22.56 19.92 17.11
C LYS A 4 21.89 19.79 15.74
N LEU A 5 22.68 19.85 14.67
CA LEU A 5 22.16 19.69 13.31
C LEU A 5 21.65 18.26 13.09
N GLU A 6 22.39 17.27 13.59
CA GLU A 6 21.99 15.86 13.54
C GLU A 6 20.64 15.63 14.22
N LYS A 7 20.48 16.10 15.47
CA LYS A 7 19.19 16.03 16.19
C LYS A 7 18.04 16.73 15.49
N VAL A 8 18.30 17.86 14.82
CA VAL A 8 17.27 18.59 14.07
C VAL A 8 16.86 17.81 12.82
N ILE A 9 17.82 17.23 12.10
CA ILE A 9 17.55 16.39 10.93
C ILE A 9 16.79 15.14 11.32
N GLU A 10 17.22 14.45 12.39
CA GLU A 10 16.53 13.27 12.92
C GLU A 10 15.10 13.60 13.36
N TRP A 11 14.91 14.72 14.07
CA TRP A 11 13.58 15.19 14.45
C TRP A 11 12.70 15.48 13.23
N CYS A 12 13.22 16.15 12.20
CA CYS A 12 12.49 16.40 10.95
C CYS A 12 12.10 15.10 10.24
N ILE A 13 13.01 14.13 10.14
CA ILE A 13 12.73 12.82 9.53
C ILE A 13 11.64 12.09 10.33
N PHE A 14 11.69 12.11 11.66
CA PHE A 14 10.66 11.50 12.50
C PHE A 14 9.29 12.17 12.35
N GLN A 15 9.25 13.50 12.26
CA GLN A 15 7.99 14.24 12.09
C GLN A 15 7.36 14.03 10.71
N SER A 16 8.14 13.67 9.69
CA SER A 16 7.63 13.42 8.33
C SER A 16 6.52 12.35 8.27
N ARG A 17 6.43 11.47 9.28
CA ARG A 17 5.35 10.47 9.41
C ARG A 17 3.95 11.08 9.47
N TRP A 18 3.80 12.28 10.06
CA TRP A 18 2.50 12.95 10.16
C TRP A 18 1.95 13.38 8.79
N LEU A 19 2.80 13.49 7.78
CA LEU A 19 2.39 13.74 6.41
C LEU A 19 1.58 12.58 5.81
N GLN A 20 1.72 11.35 6.33
CA GLN A 20 0.97 10.18 5.87
C GLN A 20 -0.46 10.13 6.43
N VAL A 21 -0.70 10.71 7.62
CA VAL A 21 -2.02 10.76 8.26
C VAL A 21 -3.11 11.35 7.36
N PRO A 22 -2.94 12.52 6.71
CA PRO A 22 -3.96 13.07 5.81
C PRO A 22 -4.21 12.18 4.58
N VAL A 23 -3.20 11.43 4.11
CA VAL A 23 -3.38 10.47 3.01
C VAL A 23 -4.29 9.31 3.46
N TYR A 24 -4.09 8.77 4.66
CA TYR A 24 -4.97 7.73 5.22
C TYR A 24 -6.40 8.23 5.44
N LEU A 25 -6.56 9.48 5.90
CA LEU A 25 -7.87 10.11 5.99
C LEU A 25 -8.53 10.24 4.60
N GLY A 26 -7.77 10.64 3.58
CA GLY A 26 -8.25 10.68 2.20
C GLY A 26 -8.73 9.32 1.70
N MET A 27 -7.99 8.24 1.99
CA MET A 27 -8.41 6.88 1.66
C MET A 27 -9.73 6.49 2.36
N CYS A 28 -9.92 6.86 3.63
CA CYS A 28 -11.20 6.65 4.32
C CYS A 28 -12.36 7.41 3.67
N VAL A 29 -12.12 8.65 3.21
CA VAL A 29 -13.13 9.45 2.48
C VAL A 29 -13.52 8.76 1.17
N VAL A 30 -12.53 8.31 0.39
CA VAL A 30 -12.76 7.56 -0.86
C VAL A 30 -13.56 6.28 -0.59
N MET A 31 -13.22 5.55 0.47
CA MET A 31 -13.96 4.35 0.90
C MET A 31 -15.44 4.67 1.20
N GLY A 32 -15.71 5.80 1.87
CA GLY A 32 -17.06 6.28 2.12
C GLY A 32 -17.81 6.66 0.83
N MET A 33 -17.14 7.31 -0.12
CA MET A 33 -17.72 7.63 -1.43
C MET A 33 -18.09 6.38 -2.21
N TYR A 34 -17.21 5.37 -2.26
CA TYR A 34 -17.49 4.08 -2.89
C TYR A 34 -18.69 3.40 -2.24
N SER A 35 -18.75 3.35 -0.90
CA SER A 35 -19.89 2.75 -0.19
C SER A 35 -21.20 3.48 -0.50
N TYR A 36 -21.18 4.79 -0.66
CA TYR A 36 -22.38 5.57 -1.02
C TYR A 36 -22.86 5.24 -2.43
N VAL A 37 -21.97 5.24 -3.42
CA VAL A 37 -22.30 4.86 -4.82
C VAL A 37 -22.86 3.45 -4.86
N PHE A 38 -22.20 2.51 -4.18
CA PHE A 38 -22.66 1.13 -4.05
C PHE A 38 -24.07 1.00 -3.49
N CYS A 39 -24.38 1.70 -2.39
CA CYS A 39 -25.73 1.68 -1.82
C CYS A 39 -26.78 2.21 -2.81
N LYS A 40 -26.45 3.26 -3.55
CA LYS A 40 -27.34 3.81 -4.58
C LYS A 40 -27.60 2.78 -5.69
N ASP A 41 -26.56 2.10 -6.17
CA ASP A 41 -26.67 1.10 -7.24
C ASP A 41 -27.50 -0.10 -6.78
N VAL A 42 -27.27 -0.60 -5.55
CA VAL A 42 -28.06 -1.69 -4.97
C VAL A 42 -29.54 -1.31 -4.82
N ILE A 43 -29.84 -0.11 -4.33
CA ILE A 43 -31.22 0.38 -4.22
C ILE A 43 -31.87 0.49 -5.60
N HIS A 44 -31.15 1.03 -6.60
CA HIS A 44 -31.64 1.13 -7.96
C HIS A 44 -31.95 -0.26 -8.55
N SER A 45 -31.08 -1.22 -8.33
CA SER A 45 -31.29 -2.61 -8.77
C SER A 45 -32.47 -3.27 -8.05
N LEU A 46 -32.63 -3.07 -6.74
CA LEU A 46 -33.77 -3.60 -5.97
C LEU A 46 -35.12 -3.11 -6.48
N ILE A 47 -35.21 -1.83 -6.89
CA ILE A 47 -36.45 -1.26 -7.43
C ILE A 47 -36.83 -1.90 -8.77
N ASN A 48 -35.85 -2.29 -9.59
CA ASN A 48 -36.08 -2.85 -10.91
C ASN A 48 -36.11 -4.40 -10.93
N ILE A 49 -36.26 -5.03 -9.76
CA ILE A 49 -36.02 -6.48 -9.59
C ILE A 49 -36.92 -7.38 -10.42
N GLU A 50 -38.14 -6.94 -10.71
CA GLU A 50 -39.13 -7.68 -11.50
C GLU A 50 -38.76 -7.79 -12.99
N THR A 51 -37.80 -6.98 -13.46
CA THR A 51 -37.36 -6.95 -14.85
C THR A 51 -36.04 -7.70 -15.09
N PHE A 52 -35.46 -8.33 -14.07
CA PHE A 52 -34.17 -9.00 -14.20
C PHE A 52 -34.26 -10.37 -14.87
N THR A 53 -33.38 -10.56 -15.84
CA THR A 53 -33.00 -11.88 -16.37
C THR A 53 -31.92 -12.53 -15.49
N GLU A 54 -31.72 -13.84 -15.60
CA GLU A 54 -30.66 -14.56 -14.89
C GLU A 54 -29.27 -13.93 -15.12
N GLU A 55 -28.97 -13.50 -16.36
CA GLU A 55 -27.71 -12.83 -16.70
C GLU A 55 -27.51 -11.53 -15.92
N THR A 56 -28.57 -10.73 -15.78
CA THR A 56 -28.50 -9.45 -15.05
C THR A 56 -28.31 -9.67 -13.55
N MET A 57 -28.92 -10.72 -13.01
CA MET A 57 -28.74 -11.10 -11.61
C MET A 57 -27.31 -11.56 -11.32
N LEU A 58 -26.69 -12.28 -12.27
CA LEU A 58 -25.28 -12.70 -12.18
C LEU A 58 -24.33 -11.50 -12.29
N MET A 59 -24.57 -10.57 -13.22
CA MET A 59 -23.78 -9.34 -13.33
C MET A 59 -23.84 -8.50 -12.06
N LEU A 60 -25.03 -8.36 -11.46
CA LEU A 60 -25.20 -7.69 -10.17
C LEU A 60 -24.34 -8.35 -9.08
N ALA A 61 -24.37 -9.68 -8.99
CA ALA A 61 -23.59 -10.43 -8.01
C ALA A 61 -22.07 -10.22 -8.19
N ILE A 62 -21.57 -10.26 -9.43
CA ILE A 62 -20.16 -10.00 -9.72
C ILE A 62 -19.77 -8.57 -9.36
N GLY A 63 -20.60 -7.58 -9.70
CA GLY A 63 -20.34 -6.17 -9.36
C GLY A 63 -20.28 -5.93 -7.85
N ILE A 64 -21.15 -6.59 -7.07
CA ILE A 64 -21.12 -6.51 -5.60
C ILE A 64 -19.80 -7.08 -5.04
N VAL A 65 -19.35 -8.22 -5.58
CA VAL A 65 -18.09 -8.86 -5.15
C VAL A 65 -16.89 -7.98 -5.47
N ASP A 66 -16.86 -7.35 -6.64
CA ASP A 66 -15.77 -6.47 -7.06
C ASP A 66 -15.63 -5.25 -6.13
N VAL A 67 -16.74 -4.54 -5.86
CA VAL A 67 -16.73 -3.41 -4.93
C VAL A 67 -16.26 -3.83 -3.53
N SER A 68 -16.70 -4.98 -3.04
CA SER A 68 -16.23 -5.55 -1.76
C SER A 68 -14.71 -5.80 -1.76
N MET A 69 -14.17 -6.31 -2.87
CA MET A 69 -12.73 -6.53 -3.03
C MET A 69 -11.93 -5.23 -2.95
N VAL A 70 -12.38 -4.17 -3.63
CA VAL A 70 -11.73 -2.85 -3.59
C VAL A 70 -11.73 -2.27 -2.17
N LEU A 71 -12.86 -2.32 -1.47
CA LEU A 71 -12.97 -1.81 -0.09
C LEU A 71 -12.04 -2.58 0.87
N ASN A 72 -11.95 -3.91 0.72
CA ASN A 72 -11.05 -4.75 1.52
C ASN A 72 -9.57 -4.43 1.26
N LEU A 73 -9.20 -4.09 0.03
CA LEU A 73 -7.84 -3.66 -0.27
C LEU A 73 -7.52 -2.31 0.39
N ILE A 74 -8.45 -1.35 0.31
CA ILE A 74 -8.29 -0.02 0.90
C ILE A 74 -8.11 -0.12 2.41
N ILE A 75 -8.96 -0.90 3.11
CA ILE A 75 -8.89 -0.99 4.57
C ILE A 75 -7.56 -1.63 5.03
N VAL A 76 -7.07 -2.65 4.33
CA VAL A 76 -5.76 -3.28 4.61
C VAL A 76 -4.63 -2.28 4.40
N CYS A 77 -4.71 -1.45 3.35
CA CYS A 77 -3.72 -0.41 3.10
C CYS A 77 -3.70 0.66 4.20
N VAL A 78 -4.88 1.14 4.63
CA VAL A 78 -5.01 2.15 5.70
C VAL A 78 -4.49 1.62 7.03
N ILE A 79 -4.98 0.44 7.46
CA ILE A 79 -4.58 -0.14 8.76
C ILE A 79 -3.10 -0.52 8.75
N GLY A 80 -2.64 -1.21 7.69
CA GLY A 80 -1.25 -1.64 7.56
C GLY A 80 -0.29 -0.46 7.49
N GLY A 81 -0.62 0.56 6.69
CA GLY A 81 0.15 1.78 6.57
C GLY A 81 0.24 2.54 7.90
N TYR A 82 -0.91 2.83 8.51
CA TYR A 82 -0.96 3.57 9.78
C TYR A 82 -0.23 2.83 10.90
N TRP A 83 -0.45 1.51 11.02
CA TRP A 83 0.21 0.70 12.05
C TRP A 83 1.73 0.65 11.84
N SER A 84 2.18 0.41 10.61
CA SER A 84 3.60 0.25 10.28
C SER A 84 4.39 1.56 10.42
N PHE A 85 3.84 2.68 9.95
CA PHE A 85 4.60 3.92 9.79
C PHE A 85 4.27 5.01 10.82
N VAL A 86 3.04 5.07 11.35
CA VAL A 86 2.66 6.13 12.30
C VAL A 86 2.65 5.58 13.73
N SER A 87 1.81 4.56 13.98
CA SER A 87 1.57 4.02 15.32
C SER A 87 2.80 3.32 15.91
N ARG A 88 3.46 2.42 15.16
CA ARG A 88 4.65 1.69 15.64
C ARG A 88 5.81 2.64 15.98
N LEU A 89 6.01 3.71 15.19
CA LEU A 89 7.09 4.69 15.45
C LEU A 89 6.76 5.61 16.64
N GLU A 90 5.49 5.93 16.88
CA GLU A 90 5.06 6.69 18.06
C GLU A 90 5.22 5.89 19.36
N ILE A 91 4.94 4.59 19.35
CA ILE A 91 5.17 3.71 20.51
C ILE A 91 6.66 3.66 20.87
N ILE A 92 7.53 3.55 19.86
CA ILE A 92 8.99 3.60 20.03
C ILE A 92 9.47 4.97 20.56
N GLU A 93 8.76 6.05 20.24
CA GLU A 93 9.04 7.39 20.78
C GLU A 93 8.65 7.54 22.24
N LYS A 94 7.56 6.90 22.67
CA LYS A 94 7.02 7.07 24.03
C LYS A 94 7.78 6.26 25.08
N ASP A 95 8.46 5.19 24.68
CA ASP A 95 9.30 4.37 25.55
C ASP A 95 10.64 5.09 25.82
N LYS A 96 10.65 5.91 26.88
CA LYS A 96 11.63 6.97 27.14
C LYS A 96 12.99 6.52 27.68
N ASP A 97 13.31 5.23 27.70
CA ASP A 97 14.54 4.75 28.34
C ASP A 97 15.61 4.30 27.34
N SER A 98 16.60 5.18 27.16
CA SER A 98 17.89 4.99 26.49
C SER A 98 17.89 4.78 24.97
N ASN A 99 18.34 5.81 24.25
CA ASN A 99 18.90 5.74 22.89
C ASN A 99 17.91 5.60 21.70
N GLN A 100 16.82 6.38 21.71
CA GLN A 100 15.93 6.55 20.55
C GLN A 100 16.68 6.81 19.22
N PHE A 101 17.82 7.51 19.28
CA PHE A 101 18.69 7.83 18.14
C PHE A 101 19.73 6.74 17.79
N SER A 102 20.05 5.81 18.71
CA SER A 102 20.95 4.68 18.39
C SER A 102 20.29 3.61 17.52
N TYR A 103 18.96 3.62 17.38
CA TYR A 103 18.23 2.69 16.51
C TYR A 103 18.47 3.00 15.02
N LEU A 104 18.63 4.28 14.66
CA LEU A 104 19.03 4.71 13.30
C LEU A 104 20.46 4.24 12.97
N GLY A 105 21.37 4.26 13.95
CA GLY A 105 22.74 3.77 13.80
C GLY A 105 22.89 2.25 13.66
N LYS A 106 21.84 1.47 13.93
CA LYS A 106 21.81 0.00 13.79
C LYS A 106 20.97 -0.49 12.60
N ILE A 107 20.55 0.39 11.70
CA ILE A 107 19.81 -0.02 10.51
C ILE A 107 20.79 -0.74 9.58
N ASN A 108 20.65 -2.07 9.51
CA ASN A 108 21.39 -2.89 8.56
C ASN A 108 21.07 -2.41 7.12
N PRO A 109 22.06 -1.95 6.34
CA PRO A 109 21.85 -1.49 4.98
C PRO A 109 21.14 -2.52 4.09
N ASN A 110 21.35 -3.82 4.33
CA ASN A 110 20.66 -4.88 3.59
C ASN A 110 19.17 -4.97 3.94
N ALA A 111 18.82 -4.80 5.22
CA ALA A 111 17.42 -4.71 5.64
C ALA A 111 16.72 -3.47 5.03
N LEU A 112 17.44 -2.36 4.86
CA LEU A 112 16.91 -1.16 4.22
C LEU A 112 16.68 -1.39 2.71
N LYS A 113 17.64 -2.00 2.00
CA LYS A 113 17.50 -2.37 0.59
C LYS A 113 16.27 -3.25 0.37
N HIS A 114 16.08 -4.25 1.23
CA HIS A 114 14.95 -5.18 1.12
C HIS A 114 13.60 -4.47 1.32
N LYS A 115 13.50 -3.57 2.31
CA LYS A 115 12.30 -2.77 2.54
C LYS A 115 11.97 -1.83 1.37
N LEU A 116 12.98 -1.23 0.76
CA LEU A 116 12.80 -0.40 -0.43
C LEU A 116 12.27 -1.21 -1.61
N MET A 117 12.82 -2.41 -1.85
CA MET A 117 12.34 -3.30 -2.91
C MET A 117 10.89 -3.72 -2.72
N ILE A 118 10.50 -4.08 -1.49
CA ILE A 118 9.10 -4.39 -1.16
C ILE A 118 8.20 -3.20 -1.48
N SER A 119 8.59 -1.99 -1.07
CA SER A 119 7.82 -0.77 -1.35
C SER A 119 7.66 -0.53 -2.86
N LEU A 120 8.72 -0.71 -3.65
CA LEU A 120 8.67 -0.51 -5.11
C LEU A 120 7.76 -1.55 -5.79
N ILE A 121 7.86 -2.82 -5.40
CA ILE A 121 7.00 -3.90 -5.92
C ILE A 121 5.53 -3.62 -5.57
N SER A 122 5.24 -3.22 -4.32
CA SER A 122 3.88 -2.90 -3.90
C SER A 122 3.29 -1.70 -4.65
N ILE A 123 4.05 -0.62 -4.85
CA ILE A 123 3.59 0.56 -5.59
C ILE A 123 3.29 0.21 -7.05
N SER A 124 4.17 -0.55 -7.69
CA SER A 124 3.97 -0.94 -9.09
C SER A 124 2.82 -1.93 -9.28
N ALA A 125 2.55 -2.79 -8.28
CA ALA A 125 1.38 -3.66 -8.28
C ALA A 125 0.06 -2.87 -8.22
N VAL A 126 0.01 -1.81 -7.40
CA VAL A 126 -1.18 -0.94 -7.31
C VAL A 126 -1.49 -0.25 -8.64
N HIS A 127 -0.47 0.29 -9.33
CA HIS A 127 -0.66 0.93 -10.64
C HIS A 127 -1.14 -0.04 -11.73
N LEU A 128 -0.67 -1.28 -11.66
CA LEU A 128 -1.09 -2.32 -12.59
C LEU A 128 -2.55 -2.73 -12.33
N LEU A 129 -2.95 -2.80 -11.06
CA LEU A 129 -4.34 -3.04 -10.67
C LEU A 129 -5.26 -1.88 -11.10
N GLU A 130 -4.84 -0.63 -10.90
CA GLU A 130 -5.56 0.56 -11.36
C GLU A 130 -5.78 0.51 -12.89
N THR A 131 -4.74 0.19 -13.66
CA THR A 131 -4.82 0.10 -15.13
C THR A 131 -5.72 -1.05 -15.57
N PHE A 132 -5.79 -2.13 -14.80
CA PHE A 132 -6.66 -3.28 -15.08
C PHE A 132 -8.15 -2.98 -14.81
N VAL A 133 -8.46 -2.17 -13.80
CA VAL A 133 -9.83 -1.78 -13.44
C VAL A 133 -10.35 -0.61 -14.31
N ALA A 134 -9.47 0.09 -15.01
CA ALA A 134 -9.84 1.20 -15.88
C ALA A 134 -10.71 0.76 -17.08
N GLU A 135 -11.72 1.56 -17.42
CA GLU A 135 -12.72 1.28 -18.46
C GLU A 135 -12.11 1.22 -19.89
N ASN A 136 -10.95 1.86 -20.10
CA ASN A 136 -10.19 1.83 -21.35
C ASN A 136 -8.76 1.33 -21.11
N ILE A 137 -8.53 0.05 -21.40
CA ILE A 137 -7.23 -0.58 -21.24
C ILE A 137 -6.38 -0.35 -22.49
N ASP A 138 -5.37 0.53 -22.39
CA ASP A 138 -4.33 0.59 -23.40
C ASP A 138 -3.41 -0.64 -23.28
N THR A 139 -3.49 -1.51 -24.29
CA THR A 139 -2.75 -2.76 -24.33
C THR A 139 -1.22 -2.54 -24.31
N GLN A 140 -0.71 -1.51 -24.99
CA GLN A 140 0.74 -1.26 -25.04
C GLN A 140 1.24 -0.76 -23.69
N HIS A 141 0.54 0.18 -23.09
CA HIS A 141 0.86 0.68 -21.76
C HIS A 141 0.79 -0.42 -20.69
N THR A 142 -0.24 -1.26 -20.74
CA THR A 142 -0.43 -2.38 -19.80
C THR A 142 0.68 -3.42 -19.93
N ILE A 143 1.06 -3.80 -21.15
CA ILE A 143 2.18 -4.73 -21.39
C ILE A 143 3.51 -4.16 -20.85
N MET A 144 3.74 -2.85 -21.01
CA MET A 144 4.93 -2.19 -20.49
C MET A 144 4.95 -2.22 -18.95
N GLN A 145 3.82 -1.94 -18.31
CA GLN A 145 3.69 -2.03 -16.85
C GLN A 145 3.91 -3.45 -16.33
N ILE A 146 3.33 -4.47 -16.96
CA ILE A 146 3.55 -5.89 -16.61
C ILE A 146 5.04 -6.22 -16.72
N SER A 147 5.68 -5.80 -17.81
CA SER A 147 7.10 -6.06 -18.05
C SER A 147 7.97 -5.43 -16.96
N ILE A 148 7.72 -4.17 -16.60
CA ILE A 148 8.46 -3.47 -15.52
C ILE A 148 8.22 -4.15 -14.17
N HIS A 149 6.99 -4.56 -13.86
CA HIS A 149 6.68 -5.24 -12.61
C HIS A 149 7.44 -6.57 -12.48
N ILE A 150 7.50 -7.36 -13.57
CA ILE A 150 8.30 -8.59 -13.61
C ILE A 150 9.77 -8.29 -13.35
N VAL A 151 10.33 -7.24 -13.95
CA VAL A 151 11.73 -6.82 -13.71
C VAL A 151 11.96 -6.47 -12.22
N PHE A 152 11.05 -5.76 -11.57
CA PHE A 152 11.15 -5.45 -10.14
C PHE A 152 11.09 -6.71 -9.27
N VAL A 153 10.17 -7.64 -9.55
CA VAL A 153 10.06 -8.90 -8.81
C VAL A 153 11.32 -9.75 -8.98
N LEU A 154 11.82 -9.92 -10.20
CA LEU A 154 13.04 -10.67 -10.47
C LEU A 154 14.27 -10.03 -9.80
N SER A 155 14.34 -8.70 -9.81
CA SER A 155 15.43 -7.97 -9.14
C SER A 155 15.42 -8.20 -7.63
N ALA A 156 14.24 -8.19 -7.00
CA ALA A 156 14.12 -8.46 -5.56
C ALA A 156 14.46 -9.91 -5.20
N LEU A 157 14.04 -10.87 -6.03
CA LEU A 157 14.42 -12.28 -5.88
C LEU A 157 15.94 -12.46 -6.00
N GLY A 158 16.58 -11.81 -6.98
CA GLY A 158 18.02 -11.85 -7.17
C GLY A 158 18.80 -11.32 -5.96
N ILE A 159 18.39 -10.16 -5.43
CA ILE A 159 19.02 -9.57 -4.23
C ILE A 159 18.84 -10.50 -3.01
N THR A 160 17.64 -11.03 -2.79
CA THR A 160 17.35 -11.95 -1.68
C THR A 160 18.17 -13.24 -1.79
N TYR A 161 18.34 -13.74 -3.01
CA TYR A 161 19.16 -14.92 -3.28
C TYR A 161 20.65 -14.67 -3.01
N MET A 162 21.18 -13.52 -3.45
CA MET A 162 22.57 -13.13 -3.18
C MET A 162 22.84 -12.95 -1.68
N ASP A 163 21.91 -12.30 -0.95
CA ASP A 163 22.02 -12.10 0.50
C ASP A 163 22.04 -13.46 1.24
N LYS A 164 21.19 -14.41 0.83
CA LYS A 164 21.17 -15.77 1.41
C LYS A 164 22.50 -16.50 1.22
N ILE A 165 23.12 -16.41 0.04
CA ILE A 165 24.42 -17.03 -0.22
C ILE A 165 25.52 -16.35 0.61
N GLY A 166 25.49 -15.02 0.73
CA GLY A 166 26.46 -14.26 1.52
C GLY A 166 26.40 -14.57 3.02
N GLU A 167 25.22 -14.80 3.59
CA GLU A 167 25.05 -15.21 4.99
C GLU A 167 25.51 -16.66 5.25
N THR A 168 25.55 -17.53 4.23
CA THR A 168 25.97 -18.94 4.39
C THR A 168 27.51 -19.10 4.42
N GLN A 169 28.26 -18.02 4.18
CA GLN A 169 29.74 -18.01 4.10
C GLN A 169 30.41 -17.37 5.34
N HIS A 170 29.63 -17.01 6.37
CA HIS A 170 30.08 -16.50 7.67
C HIS A 170 29.44 -17.30 8.81
#